data_AF-A0A4R5BJ49-F1
#
_entry.id   AF-A0A4R5BJ49-F1
#
_cell.length_a   1.000
_cell.length_b   1.000
_cell.length_c   1.000
_cell.angle_alpha   90.00
_cell.angle_beta   90.00
_cell.angle_gamma   90.00
#
_symmetry.space_group_name_H-M   'P 1'
#
loop_
_entity.id
_entity.type
_entity.pdbx_description
1 polymer ?
#
loop_
_entity_poly.entity_id
_entity_poly.type
_entity_poly.pdbx_seq_one_letter_code
_entity_poly.pdbx_strand_id
1 'polypeptide(L)' 'MSRLGRLWKGAVRTWEVCREAEERRQLLCRPWEEQILHWSRQEDGWVLHGEYLPPDTRWRYGSTKWGWCPRADG' A
#
# COMPACT_ATOMS: atom_id res chain seq x y z
N MET A 1 16.16 19.58 21.78
CA MET A 1 15.64 19.23 20.43
C MET A 1 15.21 20.51 19.71
N SER A 2 15.95 20.93 18.67
CA SER A 2 15.73 22.20 17.96
C SER A 2 14.40 22.26 17.19
N ARG A 3 13.83 23.46 17.03
CA ARG A 3 12.58 23.70 16.26
C ARG A 3 12.64 23.12 14.84
N LEU A 4 13.81 23.13 14.21
CA LEU A 4 14.07 22.52 12.90
C LEU A 4 13.78 21.01 12.86
N GLY A 5 14.14 20.27 13.91
CA GLY A 5 13.93 18.82 13.96
C GLY A 5 12.46 18.42 14.10
N ARG A 6 11.62 19.28 14.69
CA ARG A 6 10.16 19.06 14.74
C ARG A 6 9.50 19.34 13.39
N LEU A 7 9.90 20.41 12.71
CA LEU A 7 9.39 20.75 11.38
C LEU A 7 9.75 19.68 10.34
N TRP A 8 10.99 19.16 10.38
CA TRP A 8 11.41 18.08 9.49
C TRP A 8 10.59 16.80 9.70
N LYS A 9 10.34 16.39 10.95
CA LYS A 9 9.48 15.23 11.25
C LYS A 9 8.05 15.42 10.75
N GLY A 10 7.52 16.64 10.86
CA GLY A 10 6.19 16.97 10.33
C GLY A 10 6.13 16.82 8.82
N ALA A 11 7.10 17.38 8.09
CA ALA A 11 7.17 17.28 6.64
C ALA A 11 7.32 15.83 6.14
N VAL A 12 8.17 15.02 6.79
CA VAL A 12 8.34 13.59 6.46
C VAL A 12 7.03 12.83 6.66
N ARG A 13 6.31 13.08 7.75
CA ARG A 13 5.04 12.40 8.04
C ARG A 13 3.96 12.77 7.01
N THR A 14 3.86 14.05 6.63
CA THR A 14 2.94 14.50 5.58
C THR A 14 3.29 13.87 4.23
N TRP A 15 4.58 13.75 3.92
CA TRP A 15 5.04 13.08 2.69
C TRP A 15 4.61 11.61 2.64
N GLU A 16 4.75 10.87 3.75
CA GLU A 16 4.33 9.47 3.80
C GLU A 16 2.83 9.28 3.58
N VAL A 17 2.00 10.17 4.15
CA VAL A 17 0.55 10.15 3.95
C VAL A 17 0.19 10.43 2.50
N CYS A 18 0.76 11.45 1.88
CA CYS A 18 0.52 11.76 0.47
C CYS A 18 0.95 10.61 -0.45
N ARG A 19 2.09 9.98 -0.13
CA ARG A 19 2.61 8.85 -0.90
C ARG A 19 1.69 7.64 -0.81
N GLU A 20 1.17 7.34 0.38
CA GLU A 20 0.20 6.26 0.55
C GLU A 20 -1.09 6.55 -0.21
N ALA A 21 -1.63 7.77 -0.13
CA ALA A 21 -2.82 8.14 -0.90
C ALA A 21 -2.63 7.96 -2.41
N GLU A 22 -1.46 8.33 -2.94
CA GLU A 22 -1.12 8.13 -4.35
C GLU A 22 -0.97 6.64 -4.71
N GLU A 23 -0.33 5.83 -3.85
CA GLU A 23 -0.25 4.37 -4.05
C GLU A 23 -1.65 3.73 -4.08
N ARG A 24 -2.55 4.14 -3.17
CA ARG A 24 -3.95 3.67 -3.17
C ARG A 24 -4.66 4.08 -4.46
N ARG A 25 -4.51 5.33 -4.90
CA ARG A 25 -5.09 5.84 -6.16
C ARG A 25 -4.61 5.02 -7.37
N GLN A 26 -3.33 4.71 -7.44
CA GLN A 26 -2.76 3.91 -8.53
C GLN A 26 -3.28 2.47 -8.56
N LEU A 27 -3.53 1.86 -7.40
CA LEU A 27 -4.15 0.53 -7.34
C LEU A 27 -5.61 0.56 -7.78
N LEU A 28 -6.37 1.59 -7.38
CA LEU A 28 -7.75 1.77 -7.84
C LEU A 28 -7.85 1.95 -9.37
N CYS A 29 -6.82 2.51 -10.01
CA CYS A 29 -6.74 2.60 -11.46
C CYS A 29 -6.34 1.28 -12.16
N ARG A 30 -5.96 0.24 -11.41
CA ARG A 30 -5.48 -1.04 -11.93
C ARG A 30 -6.21 -2.22 -11.25
N PRO A 31 -7.55 -2.29 -11.34
CA PRO A 31 -8.35 -3.29 -10.62
C PRO A 31 -7.99 -4.74 -10.96
N TRP A 32 -7.41 -5.00 -12.14
CA TRP A 32 -6.92 -6.33 -12.51
C TRP A 32 -5.76 -6.82 -11.63
N GLU A 33 -4.98 -5.93 -11.01
CA GLU A 33 -3.89 -6.33 -10.12
C GLU A 33 -4.38 -6.94 -8.81
N GLU A 34 -5.63 -6.68 -8.42
CA GLU A 34 -6.27 -7.33 -7.26
C GLU A 34 -6.46 -8.84 -7.49
N GLN A 35 -6.60 -9.26 -8.75
CA GLN A 35 -6.76 -10.66 -9.10
C GLN A 35 -5.44 -11.44 -9.00
N ILE A 36 -4.31 -10.74 -8.97
CA ILE A 36 -2.98 -11.33 -8.79
C ILE A 36 -2.75 -11.58 -7.30
N LEU A 37 -2.18 -12.72 -6.94
CA LEU A 37 -1.90 -13.11 -5.57
C LEU A 37 -1.02 -12.09 -4.85
N HIS A 38 -1.52 -11.57 -3.73
CA HIS A 38 -0.83 -10.58 -2.92
C HIS A 38 -1.24 -10.65 -1.45
N TRP A 39 -0.32 -10.26 -0.57
CA TRP A 39 -0.58 -10.19 0.87
C TRP A 39 -1.08 -8.79 1.23
N SER A 40 -2.20 -8.73 1.94
CA SER A 40 -2.74 -7.50 2.53
C SER A 40 -2.75 -7.59 4.05
N ARG A 41 -2.64 -6.45 4.72
CA ARG A 41 -2.67 -6.35 6.19
C ARG A 41 -4.06 -5.93 6.64
N GLN A 42 -4.72 -6.81 7.38
CA GLN A 42 -6.03 -6.61 8.00
C GLN A 42 -5.90 -6.56 9.53
N GLU A 43 -7.03 -6.39 10.22
CA GLU A 43 -7.09 -6.32 11.69
C GLU A 43 -6.50 -7.58 12.35
N ASP A 44 -6.84 -8.76 11.81
CA ASP A 44 -6.42 -10.06 12.34
C ASP A 44 -5.04 -10.54 11.84
N GLY A 45 -4.37 -9.76 11.00
CA GLY A 45 -3.03 -10.07 10.49
C GLY A 45 -2.90 -9.99 8.96
N TRP A 46 -1.93 -10.72 8.41
CA TRP A 46 -1.71 -10.78 6.96
C TRP A 46 -2.63 -11.80 6.32
N VAL A 47 -3.38 -11.38 5.30
CA VAL A 47 -4.33 -12.21 4.56
C VAL A 47 -3.90 -12.27 3.09
N LEU A 48 -3.99 -13.45 2.49
CA LEU A 48 -3.67 -13.65 1.07
C LEU A 48 -4.91 -13.38 0.22
N HIS A 49 -4.80 -12.45 -0.73
CA HIS A 49 -5.83 -12.07 -1.69
C HIS A 49 -5.38 -12.38 -3.11
N GLY A 50 -6.33 -12.43 -4.05
CA GLY A 50 -6.08 -12.77 -5.45
C GLY A 50 -6.13 -14.27 -5.72
N GLU A 51 -6.03 -14.63 -7.00
CA GLU A 51 -6.20 -16.00 -7.50
C GLU A 51 -5.10 -16.39 -8.50
N TYR A 52 -4.58 -15.41 -9.26
CA TYR A 52 -3.56 -15.63 -10.28
C TYR A 52 -2.16 -15.45 -9.71
N LEU A 53 -1.24 -16.32 -10.09
CA LEU A 53 0.16 -16.17 -9.70
C LEU A 53 0.74 -14.85 -10.25
N PRO A 54 1.56 -14.13 -9.47
CA PRO A 54 2.26 -12.98 -10.00
C PRO A 54 3.17 -13.41 -11.15
N PRO A 55 3.28 -12.62 -12.22
CA PRO A 55 4.33 -12.83 -13.21
C PRO A 55 5.69 -12.78 -12.50
N ASP A 56 6.73 -13.40 -13.09
CA ASP A 56 8.10 -13.59 -12.53
C ASP A 56 8.88 -12.28 -12.25
N THR A 57 8.17 -11.17 -12.17
CA THR A 57 8.66 -9.86 -11.80
C THR A 57 8.54 -9.66 -10.30
N ARG A 58 9.59 -9.10 -9.68
CA ARG A 58 9.67 -8.78 -8.24
C ARG A 58 8.72 -7.66 -7.77
N TRP A 59 7.71 -7.33 -8.55
CA TRP A 59 6.79 -6.24 -8.23
C TRP A 59 5.76 -6.70 -7.20
N ARG A 60 5.34 -5.75 -6.37
CA ARG A 60 4.22 -5.95 -5.44
C ARG A 60 2.94 -5.64 -6.19
N TYR A 61 2.10 -6.65 -6.37
CA TYR A 61 0.79 -6.53 -7.00
C TYR A 61 -0.28 -6.33 -5.96
N GLY A 62 -1.38 -5.68 -6.36
CA GLY A 62 -2.62 -5.65 -5.59
C GLY A 62 -2.57 -4.93 -4.23
N SER A 63 -1.40 -4.54 -3.73
CA SER A 63 -1.22 -3.92 -2.42
C SER A 63 -0.18 -2.80 -2.39
N THR A 64 -0.40 -1.81 -1.50
CA THR A 64 0.56 -0.71 -1.26
C THR A 64 1.77 -1.21 -0.47
N LYS A 65 2.77 -0.35 -0.28
CA LYS A 65 3.94 -0.72 0.54
C LYS A 65 3.58 -1.14 1.96
N TRP A 66 2.46 -0.63 2.48
CA TRP A 66 1.95 -0.87 3.84
C TRP A 66 0.96 -2.04 3.93
N GLY A 67 0.69 -2.71 2.80
CA GLY A 67 -0.21 -3.86 2.76
C GLY A 67 -1.68 -3.50 2.60
N TRP A 68 -2.02 -2.27 2.19
CA TRP A 68 -3.41 -1.93 1.87
C TRP A 68 -3.78 -2.43 0.48
N CYS A 69 -4.96 -3.02 0.31
CA CYS A 69 -5.57 -3.32 -0.99
C CYS A 69 -7.06 -2.91 -0.98
N PRO A 70 -7.69 -2.71 -2.16
CA PRO A 70 -9.10 -2.29 -2.23
C PRO A 70 -10.09 -3.25 -1.56
N ARG A 71 -9.81 -4.56 -1.55
CA ARG A 71 -10.67 -5.59 -0.94
C ARG A 71 -10.66 -5.58 0.59
N ALA A 72 -9.59 -5.09 1.21
CA ALA A 72 -9.47 -5.07 2.67
C ALA A 72 -10.36 -4.01 3.33
N ASP A 73 -10.80 -2.99 2.58
CA ASP A 73 -11.70 -1.93 3.04
C ASP A 73 -13.20 -2.24 2.73
N GLY A 74 -13.50 -3.44 2.21
CA GLY A 74 -14.84 -3.87 1.76
C GLY A 74 -15.59 -4.74 2.76
#